data_AF-A0A9X8ED40-F1
#
_entry.id   AF-A0A9X8ED40-F1
#
_cell.length_a   1.000
_cell.length_b   1.000
_cell.length_c   1.000
_cell.angle_alpha   90.00
_cell.angle_beta   90.00
_cell.angle_gamma   90.00
#
_symmetry.space_group_name_H-M   'P 1'
#
loop_
_entity.id
_entity.type
_entity.pdbx_description
1 polymer ?
#
loop_
_entity_poly.entity_id
_entity_poly.type
_entity_poly.pdbx_seq_one_letter_code
_entity_poly.pdbx_strand_id
1 'polypeptide(L)'
;MTTFWSTYICVLTIGSLIGLTWLLLSTRKGQSKGTTDQTMGHSFDGIEEYDNPLPKWWFWLFVGTLVFSVGYLILYPGLGNWKGILPGYENGWTGANEWQKEMDRADAKFGPIFAKFAAMPVEEVAKDPQALKMGGRLFASNCSVCHGSDAKGAYGFPNLTDNDWRWGGDPETIKASIMGGRHGVMPAWAEVIGEQGVADVAGFVLTNLDGRSLPKDAKADVENGKQLFATNCVACHGPQGKGTPAMGAPDLTHPQAFIYGSSYAQLQQTIRYGRQGQMPAQQDIQGNDKVHLLAAYVYSLSQPAENVTAK
;
A
#
# COMPACT_ATOMS: atom_id res chain seq x y z
N MET A 1 11.67 21.87 24.77
CA MET A 1 10.80 22.08 25.95
C MET A 1 11.35 23.23 26.77
N THR A 2 10.53 24.00 27.50
CA THR A 2 11.06 25.08 28.36
C THR A 2 11.94 24.51 29.47
N THR A 3 12.88 25.32 29.98
CA THR A 3 13.78 24.90 31.07
C THR A 3 13.00 24.44 32.30
N PHE A 4 11.91 25.13 32.63
CA PHE A 4 11.03 24.75 33.74
C PHE A 4 10.53 23.30 33.62
N TRP A 5 9.89 22.97 32.48
CA TRP A 5 9.34 21.62 32.27
C TRP A 5 10.42 20.55 32.15
N SER A 6 11.58 20.90 31.58
CA SER A 6 12.74 20.02 31.56
C SER A 6 13.21 19.68 32.97
N THR A 7 13.42 20.69 33.81
CA THR A 7 13.86 20.51 35.20
C THR A 7 12.82 19.74 36.01
N TYR A 8 11.54 20.04 35.83
CA TYR A 8 10.43 19.32 36.47
C TYR A 8 10.48 17.81 36.19
N ILE A 9 10.62 17.42 34.92
CA ILE A 9 10.75 16.01 34.52
C ILE A 9 12.01 15.38 35.14
N CYS A 10 13.16 16.05 35.04
CA CYS A 10 14.40 15.54 35.61
C CYS A 10 14.27 15.25 37.12
N VAL A 11 13.70 16.20 37.87
CA VAL A 11 13.54 16.07 39.32
C VAL A 11 12.62 14.91 39.68
N LEU A 12 11.49 14.76 39.00
CA LEU A 12 10.55 13.67 39.29
C LEU A 12 11.12 12.30 38.92
N THR A 13 11.78 12.17 37.77
CA THR A 13 12.36 10.90 37.33
C THR A 13 13.50 10.46 38.24
N ILE A 14 14.44 11.38 38.54
CA ILE A 14 15.57 11.08 39.45
C ILE A 14 15.06 10.83 40.86
N GLY A 15 14.12 11.65 41.35
CA GLY A 15 13.49 11.46 42.66
C GLY A 15 12.80 10.11 42.79
N SER A 16 12.10 9.66 41.74
CA SER A 16 11.45 8.34 41.71
C SER A 16 12.47 7.20 41.71
N LEU A 17 13.57 7.32 40.96
CA LEU A 17 14.64 6.30 40.96
C LEU A 17 15.33 6.20 42.33
N ILE A 18 15.59 7.34 42.98
CA ILE A 18 16.12 7.38 44.34
C ILE A 18 15.11 6.77 45.32
N GLY A 19 13.83 7.13 45.20
CA GLY A 19 12.75 6.59 46.03
C GLY A 19 12.61 5.08 45.91
N LEU A 20 12.65 4.53 44.68
CA LEU A 20 12.63 3.09 44.43
C LEU A 20 13.86 2.38 44.99
N THR A 21 15.04 2.99 44.83
CA THR A 21 16.28 2.45 45.41
C THR A 21 16.20 2.42 46.94
N TRP A 22 15.72 3.50 47.55
CA TRP A 22 15.52 3.58 48.99
C TRP A 22 14.48 2.57 49.48
N LEU A 23 13.36 2.42 48.79
CA LEU A 23 12.31 1.46 49.15
C LEU A 23 12.85 0.03 49.11
N LEU A 24 13.53 -0.35 48.02
CA LEU A 24 14.11 -1.68 47.85
C LEU A 24 15.15 -2.01 48.95
N LEU A 25 15.98 -1.04 49.33
CA LEU A 25 16.96 -1.23 50.39
C LEU A 25 16.33 -1.22 51.78
N SER A 26 15.25 -0.45 51.98
CA SER A 26 14.56 -0.33 53.26
C SER A 26 13.73 -1.57 53.59
N THR A 27 13.00 -2.12 52.61
CA THR A 27 12.26 -3.39 52.78
C THR A 27 13.17 -4.60 52.96
N ARG A 28 14.45 -4.45 52.60
CA ARG A 28 15.48 -5.46 52.84
C ARG A 28 16.07 -5.42 54.25
N LYS A 29 15.90 -4.32 54.99
CA LYS A 29 16.37 -4.23 56.38
C LYS A 29 15.57 -5.19 57.25
N GLY A 30 16.27 -6.00 58.05
CA GLY A 30 15.63 -6.93 58.98
C GLY A 30 15.23 -8.28 58.39
N GLN A 31 15.50 -8.55 57.11
CA GLN A 31 15.19 -9.83 56.49
C GLN A 31 15.92 -11.02 57.12
N SER A 32 15.25 -12.16 57.19
CA SER A 32 15.81 -13.44 57.60
C SER A 32 16.89 -13.93 56.60
N LYS A 33 17.81 -14.80 57.07
CA LYS A 33 18.96 -15.23 56.25
C LYS A 33 18.60 -16.26 55.16
N GLY A 34 17.38 -16.80 55.19
CA GLY A 34 16.86 -17.82 54.28
C GLY A 34 15.36 -18.00 54.47
N THR A 35 14.76 -18.92 53.71
CA THR A 35 13.32 -19.20 53.80
C THR A 35 12.94 -19.64 55.22
N THR A 36 11.86 -19.08 55.74
CA THR A 36 11.27 -19.36 57.05
C THR A 36 9.79 -19.68 56.91
N ASP A 37 9.30 -20.55 57.80
CA ASP A 37 7.87 -20.85 57.94
C ASP A 37 7.17 -19.94 58.99
N GLN A 38 7.81 -18.82 59.36
CA GLN A 38 7.26 -17.87 60.33
C GLN A 38 6.14 -17.04 59.70
N THR A 39 4.97 -17.00 60.35
CA THR A 39 3.84 -16.16 59.94
C THR A 39 3.76 -14.87 60.76
N MET A 40 3.12 -13.84 60.21
CA MET A 40 3.00 -12.50 60.82
C MET A 40 2.03 -12.39 62.01
N GLY A 41 1.39 -13.50 62.42
CA GLY A 41 0.51 -13.54 63.60
C GLY A 41 -0.90 -12.97 63.41
N HIS A 42 -1.29 -12.62 62.18
CA HIS A 42 -2.64 -12.21 61.81
C HIS A 42 -3.16 -13.07 60.66
N SER A 43 -4.44 -13.43 60.70
CA SER A 43 -5.12 -14.20 59.65
C SER A 43 -6.24 -13.37 59.05
N PHE A 44 -6.28 -13.33 57.72
CA PHE A 44 -7.32 -12.69 56.94
C PHE A 44 -8.01 -13.74 56.08
N ASP A 45 -9.26 -14.07 56.41
CA ASP A 45 -10.06 -15.07 55.69
C ASP A 45 -9.36 -16.45 55.56
N GLY A 46 -8.69 -16.87 56.63
CA GLY A 46 -7.95 -18.13 56.67
C GLY A 46 -6.59 -18.11 55.94
N ILE A 47 -6.18 -16.98 55.38
CA ILE A 47 -4.85 -16.78 54.78
C ILE A 47 -3.93 -16.11 55.80
N GLU A 48 -2.70 -16.63 55.92
CA GLU A 48 -1.62 -16.05 56.72
C GLU A 48 -0.41 -15.72 55.83
N GLU A 49 0.32 -14.67 56.18
CA GLU A 49 1.48 -14.19 55.43
C GLU A 49 2.80 -14.63 56.07
N TYR A 50 3.71 -15.19 55.28
CA TYR A 50 5.06 -15.54 55.74
C TYR A 50 6.00 -14.33 55.73
N ASP A 51 6.83 -14.21 56.77
CA ASP A 51 7.92 -13.22 56.85
C ASP A 51 9.20 -13.71 56.15
N ASN A 52 9.08 -13.96 54.85
CA ASN A 52 10.18 -14.48 54.05
C ASN A 52 11.07 -13.36 53.48
N PRO A 53 12.38 -13.60 53.33
CA PRO A 53 13.27 -12.64 52.71
C PRO A 53 12.99 -12.57 51.21
N LEU A 54 13.26 -11.40 50.59
CA LEU A 54 13.16 -11.27 49.14
C LEU A 54 14.10 -12.28 48.46
N PRO A 55 13.64 -13.02 47.43
CA PRO A 55 14.50 -13.91 46.69
C PRO A 55 15.72 -13.16 46.14
N LYS A 56 16.94 -13.68 46.41
CA LYS A 56 18.18 -12.99 46.04
C LYS A 56 18.28 -12.67 44.55
N TRP A 57 17.81 -13.59 43.70
CA TRP A 57 17.80 -13.39 42.25
C TRP A 57 16.85 -12.25 41.85
N TRP A 58 15.68 -12.15 42.48
CA TRP A 58 14.70 -11.09 42.22
C TRP A 58 15.25 -9.73 42.64
N PHE A 59 15.90 -9.66 43.82
CA PHE A 59 16.54 -8.44 44.28
C PHE A 59 17.60 -7.96 43.28
N TRP A 60 18.50 -8.84 42.85
CA TRP A 60 19.54 -8.48 41.89
C TRP A 60 19.00 -8.13 40.51
N LEU A 61 17.92 -8.78 40.08
CA LEU A 61 17.20 -8.40 38.85
C LEU A 61 16.65 -6.98 38.97
N PHE A 62 15.99 -6.64 40.08
CA PHE A 62 15.46 -5.30 40.32
C PHE A 62 16.58 -4.24 40.36
N VAL A 63 17.70 -4.53 41.03
CA VAL A 63 18.88 -3.65 40.99
C VAL A 63 19.39 -3.50 39.55
N GLY A 64 19.45 -4.59 38.79
CA GLY A 64 19.86 -4.58 37.39
C GLY A 64 18.98 -3.67 36.53
N THR A 65 17.66 -3.67 36.71
CA THR A 65 16.75 -2.78 35.95
C THR A 65 16.92 -1.32 36.34
N LEU A 66 17.20 -1.00 37.61
CA LEU A 66 17.51 0.37 38.06
C LEU A 66 18.81 0.87 37.41
N VAL A 67 19.87 0.06 37.45
CA VAL A 67 21.16 0.37 36.82
C VAL A 67 21.00 0.55 35.30
N PHE A 68 20.26 -0.35 34.65
CA PHE A 68 19.93 -0.23 33.23
C PHE A 68 19.17 1.06 32.94
N SER A 69 18.16 1.41 33.75
CA SER A 69 17.37 2.64 33.56
C SER A 69 18.22 3.89 33.65
N VAL A 70 19.14 3.96 34.63
CA VAL A 70 20.09 5.08 34.75
C VAL A 70 21.01 5.13 33.54
N GLY A 71 21.60 4.00 33.13
CA GLY A 71 22.45 3.93 31.94
C GLY A 71 21.70 4.35 30.67
N TYR A 72 20.45 3.91 30.51
CA TYR A 72 19.60 4.25 29.39
C TYR A 72 19.31 5.76 29.33
N LEU A 73 18.96 6.39 30.46
CA LEU A 73 18.71 7.84 30.54
C LEU A 73 19.96 8.69 30.33
N ILE A 74 21.16 8.14 30.58
CA ILE A 74 22.42 8.79 30.20
C ILE A 74 22.59 8.72 28.68
N LEU A 75 22.38 7.56 28.07
CA LEU A 75 22.62 7.32 26.64
C LEU A 75 21.56 7.98 25.74
N TYR A 76 20.29 7.96 26.12
CA TYR A 76 19.15 8.39 25.31
C TYR A 76 18.46 9.64 25.90
N PRO A 77 17.72 10.40 25.07
CA PRO A 77 16.85 11.44 25.58
C PRO A 77 15.74 10.84 26.46
N GLY A 78 15.41 11.53 27.55
CA GLY A 78 14.37 11.09 28.49
C GLY A 78 14.29 11.94 29.75
N LEU A 79 15.43 12.49 30.19
CA LEU A 79 15.50 13.47 31.28
C LEU A 79 15.33 14.90 30.74
N GLY A 80 14.08 15.33 30.57
CA GLY A 80 13.77 16.69 30.12
C GLY A 80 14.39 16.99 28.73
N ASN A 81 15.20 18.05 28.65
CA ASN A 81 15.94 18.44 27.44
C ASN A 81 17.30 17.73 27.28
N TRP A 82 17.67 16.80 28.17
CA TRP A 82 18.87 15.97 27.98
C TRP A 82 18.75 15.19 26.68
N LYS A 83 19.75 15.30 25.80
CA LYS A 83 19.73 14.72 24.45
C LYS A 83 20.30 13.29 24.38
N GLY A 84 20.88 12.81 25.48
CA GLY A 84 21.65 11.57 25.47
C GLY A 84 23.07 11.74 24.94
N ILE A 85 23.94 10.79 25.28
CA ILE A 85 25.34 10.72 24.81
C ILE A 85 25.63 9.45 23.99
N LEU A 86 24.60 8.82 23.42
CA LEU A 86 24.77 7.65 22.58
C LEU A 86 25.75 7.95 21.40
N PRO A 87 26.84 7.18 21.26
CA PRO A 87 27.81 7.43 20.20
C PRO A 87 27.20 7.18 18.80
N GLY A 88 27.69 7.91 17.81
CA GLY A 88 27.24 7.79 16.41
C GLY A 88 26.07 8.69 16.02
N TYR A 89 25.65 9.61 16.90
CA TYR A 89 24.69 10.68 16.63
C TYR A 89 25.25 12.02 17.14
N GLU A 90 25.63 12.93 16.23
CA GLU A 90 26.33 14.18 16.56
C GLU A 90 25.54 15.12 17.49
N ASN A 91 24.21 15.09 17.40
CA ASN A 91 23.31 15.94 18.16
C ASN A 91 22.41 15.16 19.15
N GLY A 92 22.87 13.99 19.58
CA GLY A 92 22.07 13.04 20.36
C GLY A 92 21.12 12.22 19.49
N TRP A 93 20.71 11.07 20.02
CA TRP A 93 19.74 10.20 19.35
C TRP A 93 18.34 10.81 19.40
N THR A 94 17.62 10.72 18.29
CA THR A 94 16.17 10.91 18.21
C THR A 94 15.62 9.92 17.20
N GLY A 95 14.34 9.55 17.30
CA GLY A 95 13.72 8.67 16.29
C GLY A 95 13.79 9.24 14.87
N ALA A 96 13.73 10.57 14.72
CA ALA A 96 13.89 11.23 13.42
C ALA A 96 15.33 11.09 12.87
N ASN A 97 16.35 11.26 13.72
CA ASN A 97 17.75 11.11 13.31
C ASN A 97 18.09 9.66 12.97
N GLU A 98 17.52 8.69 13.70
CA GLU A 98 17.69 7.27 13.38
C GLU A 98 17.05 6.92 12.05
N TRP A 99 15.80 7.35 11.82
CA TRP A 99 15.12 7.18 10.53
C TRP A 99 15.90 7.81 9.38
N GLN A 100 16.37 9.06 9.54
CA GLN A 100 17.16 9.73 8.51
C GLN A 100 18.44 8.96 8.20
N LYS A 101 19.16 8.49 9.22
CA LYS A 101 20.38 7.70 9.06
C LYS A 101 20.11 6.36 8.37
N GLU A 102 18.96 5.74 8.62
CA GLU A 102 18.53 4.52 7.92
C GLU A 102 18.22 4.82 6.45
N MET A 103 17.48 5.90 6.16
CA MET A 103 17.19 6.32 4.80
C MET A 103 18.46 6.69 4.04
N ASP A 104 19.38 7.47 4.61
CA ASP A 104 20.66 7.82 3.99
C ASP A 104 21.49 6.57 3.65
N ARG A 105 21.50 5.57 4.55
CA ARG A 105 22.17 4.29 4.31
C ARG A 105 21.48 3.51 3.19
N ALA A 106 20.15 3.49 3.17
CA ALA A 106 19.38 2.84 2.13
C ALA A 106 19.60 3.52 0.77
N ASP A 107 19.59 4.84 0.71
CA ASP A 107 19.83 5.63 -0.49
C ASP A 107 21.25 5.45 -1.01
N ALA A 108 22.27 5.45 -0.13
CA ALA A 108 23.64 5.16 -0.54
C ALA A 108 23.80 3.75 -1.12
N LYS A 109 23.05 2.76 -0.61
CA LYS A 109 23.13 1.36 -1.05
C LYS A 109 22.28 1.06 -2.28
N PHE A 110 21.07 1.59 -2.35
CA PHE A 110 20.07 1.25 -3.36
C PHE A 110 19.87 2.36 -4.40
N GLY A 111 20.18 3.61 -4.06
CA GLY A 111 20.10 4.76 -4.97
C GLY A 111 20.83 4.54 -6.29
N PRO A 112 22.08 4.03 -6.32
CA PRO A 112 22.77 3.74 -7.58
C PRO A 112 22.06 2.69 -8.45
N ILE A 113 21.37 1.73 -7.82
CA ILE A 113 20.61 0.68 -8.52
C ILE A 113 19.36 1.29 -9.16
N PHE A 114 18.62 2.11 -8.41
CA PHE A 114 17.45 2.83 -8.93
C PHE A 114 17.85 3.81 -10.04
N ALA A 115 18.92 4.60 -9.84
CA ALA A 115 19.42 5.55 -10.82
C ALA A 115 19.86 4.88 -12.12
N LYS A 116 20.50 3.70 -12.04
CA LYS A 116 20.86 2.90 -13.23
C LYS A 116 19.61 2.60 -14.07
N PHE A 117 18.56 2.06 -13.45
CA PHE A 117 17.34 1.70 -14.17
C PHE A 117 16.53 2.91 -14.62
N ALA A 118 16.46 3.97 -13.81
CA ALA A 118 15.75 5.20 -14.16
C ALA A 118 16.34 5.93 -15.37
N ALA A 119 17.63 5.72 -15.67
CA ALA A 119 18.30 6.28 -16.84
C ALA A 119 18.11 5.45 -18.13
N MET A 120 17.57 4.24 -18.02
CA MET A 120 17.32 3.37 -19.17
C MET A 120 15.91 3.61 -19.74
N PRO A 121 15.66 3.34 -21.03
CA PRO A 121 14.29 3.26 -21.55
C PRO A 121 13.51 2.13 -20.88
N VAL A 122 12.19 2.33 -20.70
CA VAL A 122 11.31 1.36 -20.01
C VAL A 122 11.39 -0.02 -20.66
N GLU A 123 11.51 -0.08 -21.99
CA GLU A 123 11.65 -1.28 -22.80
C GLU A 123 12.90 -2.09 -22.47
N GLU A 124 14.02 -1.41 -22.19
CA GLU A 124 15.28 -2.05 -21.83
C GLU A 124 15.27 -2.52 -20.39
N VAL A 125 14.64 -1.74 -19.49
CA VAL A 125 14.41 -2.17 -18.10
C VAL A 125 13.52 -3.41 -18.05
N ALA A 126 12.53 -3.51 -18.94
CA ALA A 126 11.61 -4.65 -19.02
C ALA A 126 12.29 -5.96 -19.47
N LYS A 127 13.53 -5.90 -19.98
CA LYS A 127 14.33 -7.07 -20.37
C LYS A 127 15.30 -7.52 -19.26
N ASP A 128 15.58 -6.67 -18.27
CA ASP A 128 16.53 -6.98 -17.20
C ASP A 128 15.85 -7.82 -16.10
N PRO A 129 16.30 -9.08 -15.84
CA PRO A 129 15.67 -9.94 -14.85
C PRO A 129 15.74 -9.40 -13.42
N GLN A 130 16.77 -8.64 -13.08
CA GLN A 130 16.90 -8.00 -11.77
C GLN A 130 15.87 -6.87 -11.63
N ALA A 131 15.69 -6.06 -12.67
CA ALA A 131 14.67 -5.02 -12.70
C ALA A 131 13.26 -5.62 -12.59
N LEU A 132 12.94 -6.67 -13.35
CA LEU A 132 11.64 -7.34 -13.28
C LEU A 132 11.35 -7.92 -11.89
N LYS A 133 12.36 -8.51 -11.24
CA LYS A 133 12.21 -9.02 -9.86
C LYS A 133 11.95 -7.89 -8.87
N MET A 134 12.55 -6.72 -9.06
CA MET A 134 12.30 -5.53 -8.25
C MET A 134 10.91 -4.96 -8.52
N GLY A 135 10.55 -4.77 -9.79
CA GLY A 135 9.24 -4.29 -10.22
C GLY A 135 8.09 -5.20 -9.78
N GLY A 136 8.27 -6.52 -9.83
CA GLY A 136 7.28 -7.48 -9.32
C GLY A 136 7.05 -7.39 -7.81
N ARG A 137 8.09 -7.10 -7.02
CA ARG A 137 7.93 -6.84 -5.56
C ARG A 137 7.22 -5.52 -5.30
N LEU A 138 7.52 -4.49 -6.07
CA LEU A 138 6.82 -3.21 -6.01
C LEU A 138 5.34 -3.39 -6.39
N PHE A 139 5.06 -4.16 -7.43
CA PHE A 139 3.70 -4.46 -7.88
C PHE A 139 2.93 -5.24 -6.80
N ALA A 140 3.55 -6.28 -6.24
CA ALA A 140 2.94 -7.08 -5.18
C ALA A 140 2.57 -6.23 -3.96
N SER A 141 3.38 -5.22 -3.61
CA SER A 141 3.15 -4.39 -2.43
C SER A 141 2.14 -3.27 -2.66
N ASN A 142 2.07 -2.72 -3.88
CA ASN A 142 1.39 -1.45 -4.13
C ASN A 142 0.26 -1.52 -5.17
N CYS A 143 0.23 -2.54 -6.03
CA CYS A 143 -0.70 -2.61 -7.17
C CYS A 143 -1.60 -3.84 -7.12
N SER A 144 -1.15 -4.92 -6.49
CA SER A 144 -1.83 -6.22 -6.46
C SER A 144 -3.21 -6.20 -5.81
N VAL A 145 -3.47 -5.28 -4.88
CA VAL A 145 -4.76 -5.17 -4.19
C VAL A 145 -5.90 -4.81 -5.15
N CYS A 146 -5.60 -4.09 -6.23
CA CYS A 146 -6.56 -3.71 -7.26
C CYS A 146 -6.44 -4.61 -8.50
N HIS A 147 -5.21 -4.81 -8.99
CA HIS A 147 -4.96 -5.52 -10.24
C HIS A 147 -4.76 -7.03 -10.06
N GLY A 148 -4.95 -7.57 -8.86
CA GLY A 148 -4.73 -8.98 -8.55
C GLY A 148 -3.27 -9.34 -8.33
N SER A 149 -3.02 -10.42 -7.58
CA SER A 149 -1.66 -10.92 -7.33
C SER A 149 -0.95 -11.45 -8.57
N ASP A 150 -1.72 -11.89 -9.57
CA ASP A 150 -1.25 -12.33 -10.87
C ASP A 150 -1.37 -11.25 -11.97
N ALA A 151 -1.71 -10.02 -11.56
CA ALA A 151 -1.92 -8.86 -12.44
C ALA A 151 -3.08 -8.99 -13.44
N LYS A 152 -3.96 -10.00 -13.30
CA LYS A 152 -5.07 -10.24 -14.23
C LYS A 152 -6.36 -9.46 -13.95
N GLY A 153 -6.32 -8.55 -12.97
CA GLY A 153 -7.44 -7.70 -12.63
C GLY A 153 -8.59 -8.43 -11.94
N ALA A 154 -9.71 -7.74 -11.86
CA ALA A 154 -10.97 -8.21 -11.27
C ALA A 154 -12.12 -7.35 -11.79
N TYR A 155 -13.36 -7.58 -11.32
CA TYR A 155 -14.46 -6.66 -11.62
C TYR A 155 -14.10 -5.22 -11.19
N GLY A 156 -14.11 -4.30 -12.16
CA GLY A 156 -13.75 -2.90 -12.01
C GLY A 156 -12.27 -2.58 -12.23
N PHE A 157 -11.40 -3.57 -12.36
CA PHE A 157 -9.95 -3.38 -12.44
C PHE A 157 -9.34 -4.10 -13.66
N PRO A 158 -8.56 -3.39 -14.50
CA PRO A 158 -7.96 -3.98 -15.71
C PRO A 158 -7.04 -5.17 -15.44
N ASN A 159 -7.09 -6.14 -16.35
CA ASN A 159 -6.02 -7.09 -16.58
C ASN A 159 -4.83 -6.35 -17.20
N LEU A 160 -3.63 -6.54 -16.65
CA LEU A 160 -2.40 -5.89 -17.10
C LEU A 160 -1.48 -6.86 -17.86
N THR A 161 -1.88 -8.12 -18.04
CA THR A 161 -1.11 -9.16 -18.74
C THR A 161 -1.60 -9.44 -20.14
N ASP A 162 -2.76 -8.90 -20.54
CA ASP A 162 -3.27 -9.04 -21.90
C ASP A 162 -2.77 -7.90 -22.81
N ASN A 163 -3.26 -7.89 -24.04
CA ASN A 163 -2.88 -6.90 -25.05
C ASN A 163 -3.94 -5.79 -25.19
N ASP A 164 -4.89 -5.69 -24.26
CA ASP A 164 -6.06 -4.82 -24.36
C ASP A 164 -5.91 -3.57 -23.48
N TRP A 165 -5.26 -2.54 -24.04
CA TRP A 165 -4.91 -1.32 -23.31
C TRP A 165 -5.91 -0.17 -23.54
N ARG A 166 -6.63 0.21 -22.49
CA ARG A 166 -7.63 1.30 -22.55
C ARG A 166 -7.05 2.68 -22.84
N TRP A 167 -5.86 2.96 -22.31
CA TRP A 167 -5.19 4.26 -22.42
C TRP A 167 -4.02 4.26 -23.40
N GLY A 168 -3.68 3.09 -23.96
CA GLY A 168 -2.47 2.83 -24.75
C GLY A 168 -1.49 1.93 -23.98
N GLY A 169 -0.87 0.99 -24.71
CA GLY A 169 0.03 -0.03 -24.17
C GLY A 169 1.51 0.23 -24.43
N ASP A 170 1.85 1.38 -25.03
CA ASP A 170 3.24 1.76 -25.18
C ASP A 170 3.86 2.10 -23.80
N PRO A 171 5.17 1.89 -23.64
CA PRO A 171 5.83 2.00 -22.34
C PRO A 171 5.68 3.37 -21.66
N GLU A 172 5.76 4.45 -22.43
CA GLU A 172 5.61 5.80 -21.91
C GLU A 172 4.17 6.10 -21.51
N THR A 173 3.18 5.59 -22.23
CA THR A 173 1.77 5.69 -21.85
C THR A 173 1.43 4.89 -20.61
N ILE A 174 2.01 3.69 -20.44
CA ILE A 174 1.90 2.90 -19.21
C ILE A 174 2.51 3.70 -18.05
N LYS A 175 3.74 4.22 -18.23
CA LYS A 175 4.41 5.05 -17.22
C LYS A 175 3.58 6.28 -16.86
N ALA A 176 3.04 7.00 -17.85
CA ALA A 176 2.18 8.16 -17.64
C ALA A 176 0.92 7.80 -16.85
N SER A 177 0.32 6.64 -17.15
CA SER A 177 -0.85 6.14 -16.42
C SER A 177 -0.53 5.86 -14.96
N ILE A 178 0.63 5.26 -14.67
CA ILE A 178 1.05 4.99 -13.29
C ILE A 178 1.43 6.27 -12.56
N MET A 179 2.17 7.16 -13.22
CA MET A 179 2.69 8.39 -12.63
C MET A 179 1.58 9.38 -12.31
N GLY A 180 0.81 9.79 -13.32
CA GLY A 180 -0.23 10.82 -13.21
C GLY A 180 -1.61 10.28 -12.86
N GLY A 181 -1.78 8.96 -12.82
CA GLY A 181 -3.08 8.33 -12.67
C GLY A 181 -3.92 8.42 -13.93
N ARG A 182 -5.12 7.84 -13.90
CA ARG A 182 -6.11 7.91 -14.98
C ARG A 182 -7.52 8.00 -14.40
N HIS A 183 -8.38 8.73 -15.10
CA HIS A 183 -9.80 8.82 -14.77
C HIS A 183 -10.64 8.53 -16.01
N GLY A 184 -11.25 7.35 -16.07
CA GLY A 184 -12.12 6.95 -17.17
C GLY A 184 -13.55 7.37 -16.90
N VAL A 185 -14.14 8.14 -17.81
CA VAL A 185 -15.51 8.67 -17.67
C VAL A 185 -16.39 8.14 -18.80
N MET A 186 -17.38 7.34 -18.44
CA MET A 186 -18.51 7.01 -19.30
C MET A 186 -19.76 7.70 -18.71
N PRO A 187 -20.40 8.63 -19.44
CA PRO A 187 -21.61 9.29 -18.98
C PRO A 187 -22.77 8.30 -18.77
N ALA A 188 -23.73 8.69 -17.93
CA ALA A 188 -25.02 8.01 -17.83
C ALA A 188 -25.90 8.41 -19.03
N TRP A 189 -26.46 7.43 -19.73
CA TRP A 189 -27.26 7.67 -20.94
C TRP A 189 -28.76 7.46 -20.73
N ALA A 190 -29.21 6.92 -19.60
CA ALA A 190 -30.62 6.58 -19.36
C ALA A 190 -31.58 7.74 -19.62
N GLU A 191 -31.24 8.93 -19.14
CA GLU A 191 -32.07 10.14 -19.31
C GLU A 191 -32.05 10.68 -20.75
N VAL A 192 -31.02 10.34 -21.53
CA VAL A 192 -30.81 10.84 -22.89
C VAL A 192 -31.47 9.94 -23.93
N ILE A 193 -31.32 8.62 -23.80
CA ILE A 193 -31.80 7.65 -24.80
C ILE A 193 -32.97 6.79 -24.29
N GLY A 194 -33.38 6.96 -23.04
CA GLY A 194 -34.42 6.17 -22.39
C GLY A 194 -34.02 4.72 -22.13
N GLU A 195 -34.84 4.01 -21.36
CA GLU A 195 -34.59 2.59 -21.03
C GLU A 195 -34.60 1.67 -22.25
N GLN A 196 -35.44 1.97 -23.25
CA GLN A 196 -35.43 1.21 -24.50
C GLN A 196 -34.13 1.46 -25.28
N GLY A 197 -33.66 2.71 -25.37
CA GLY A 197 -32.39 3.01 -26.04
C GLY A 197 -31.20 2.35 -25.35
N VAL A 198 -31.20 2.26 -24.02
CA VAL A 198 -30.19 1.50 -23.25
C VAL A 198 -30.20 0.02 -23.66
N ALA A 199 -31.38 -0.60 -23.73
CA ALA A 199 -31.55 -1.98 -24.18
C ALA A 199 -31.05 -2.18 -25.62
N ASP A 200 -31.42 -1.29 -26.52
CA ASP A 200 -31.08 -1.33 -27.94
C ASP A 200 -29.56 -1.21 -28.17
N VAL A 201 -28.91 -0.22 -27.53
CA VAL A 201 -27.45 -0.03 -27.64
C VAL A 201 -26.70 -1.20 -27.00
N ALA A 202 -27.13 -1.69 -25.83
CA ALA A 202 -26.54 -2.88 -25.22
C ALA A 202 -26.65 -4.09 -26.15
N GLY A 203 -27.77 -4.21 -26.87
CA GLY A 203 -28.02 -5.29 -27.81
C GLY A 203 -27.12 -5.20 -29.04
N PHE A 204 -26.96 -3.99 -29.59
CA PHE A 204 -26.03 -3.70 -30.69
C PHE A 204 -24.57 -4.01 -30.31
N VAL A 205 -24.10 -3.57 -29.14
CA VAL A 205 -22.74 -3.87 -28.68
C VAL A 205 -22.54 -5.38 -28.55
N LEU A 206 -23.48 -6.08 -27.90
CA LEU A 206 -23.40 -7.53 -27.68
C LEU A 206 -23.43 -8.34 -28.98
N THR A 207 -24.19 -7.90 -29.98
CA THR A 207 -24.39 -8.66 -31.22
C THR A 207 -23.46 -8.23 -32.34
N ASN A 208 -23.45 -6.96 -32.73
CA ASN A 208 -22.72 -6.50 -33.91
C ASN A 208 -21.24 -6.24 -33.65
N LEU A 209 -20.87 -5.79 -32.44
CA LEU A 209 -19.46 -5.50 -32.12
C LEU A 209 -18.74 -6.71 -31.55
N ASP A 210 -19.46 -7.55 -30.80
CA ASP A 210 -18.91 -8.68 -30.05
C ASP A 210 -19.25 -10.04 -30.72
N GLY A 211 -20.33 -10.13 -31.49
CA GLY A 211 -20.70 -11.35 -32.23
C GLY A 211 -21.51 -12.36 -31.42
N ARG A 212 -21.96 -12.02 -30.21
CA ARG A 212 -22.78 -12.90 -29.35
C ARG A 212 -24.27 -12.74 -29.62
N SER A 213 -25.07 -13.75 -29.28
CA SER A 213 -26.53 -13.69 -29.43
C SER A 213 -27.21 -12.98 -28.26
N LEU A 214 -28.36 -12.37 -28.53
CA LEU A 214 -29.21 -11.82 -27.48
C LEU A 214 -29.82 -12.93 -26.62
N PRO A 215 -30.03 -12.69 -25.32
CA PRO A 215 -30.90 -13.51 -24.49
C PRO A 215 -32.30 -13.64 -25.09
N LYS A 216 -32.97 -14.79 -24.92
CA LYS A 216 -34.28 -15.07 -25.54
C LYS A 216 -35.39 -14.09 -25.13
N ASP A 217 -35.27 -13.51 -23.95
CA ASP A 217 -36.19 -12.57 -23.34
C ASP A 217 -35.80 -11.10 -23.57
N ALA A 218 -34.66 -10.84 -24.22
CA ALA A 218 -34.20 -9.50 -24.50
C ALA A 218 -35.10 -8.82 -25.55
N LYS A 219 -35.69 -7.69 -25.15
CA LYS A 219 -36.45 -6.79 -26.02
C LYS A 219 -35.54 -5.65 -26.50
N ALA A 220 -34.64 -5.96 -27.44
CA ALA A 220 -33.73 -4.98 -28.04
C ALA A 220 -34.01 -4.83 -29.54
N ASP A 221 -34.16 -3.60 -30.00
CA ASP A 221 -34.10 -3.22 -31.41
C ASP A 221 -32.64 -2.90 -31.77
N VAL A 222 -31.96 -3.86 -32.39
CA VAL A 222 -30.53 -3.77 -32.71
C VAL A 222 -30.24 -2.68 -33.75
N GLU A 223 -31.15 -2.43 -34.70
CA GLU A 223 -30.97 -1.40 -35.72
C GLU A 223 -31.12 0.01 -35.12
N ASN A 224 -32.07 0.19 -34.20
CA ASN A 224 -32.16 1.43 -33.42
C ASN A 224 -30.90 1.61 -32.54
N GLY A 225 -30.41 0.53 -31.92
CA GLY A 225 -29.19 0.51 -31.13
C GLY A 225 -27.96 0.98 -31.92
N LYS A 226 -27.85 0.53 -33.17
CA LYS A 226 -26.82 0.96 -34.11
C LYS A 226 -26.91 2.45 -34.43
N GLN A 227 -28.12 2.98 -34.66
CA GLN A 227 -28.33 4.40 -34.91
C GLN A 227 -27.96 5.26 -33.69
N LEU A 228 -28.38 4.85 -32.49
CA LEU A 228 -28.04 5.52 -31.23
C LEU A 228 -26.53 5.47 -30.96
N PHE A 229 -25.88 4.34 -31.24
CA PHE A 229 -24.43 4.20 -31.13
C PHE A 229 -23.71 5.17 -32.07
N ALA A 230 -24.12 5.22 -33.34
CA ALA A 230 -23.55 6.11 -34.35
C ALA A 230 -23.78 7.60 -34.03
N THR A 231 -24.81 7.93 -33.24
CA THR A 231 -25.12 9.31 -32.86
C THR A 231 -24.37 9.75 -31.61
N ASN A 232 -24.29 8.88 -30.58
CA ASN A 232 -23.86 9.27 -29.24
C ASN A 232 -22.54 8.60 -28.81
N CYS A 233 -22.38 7.30 -29.09
CA CYS A 233 -21.27 6.50 -28.56
C CYS A 233 -20.00 6.61 -29.42
N VAL A 234 -20.17 6.86 -30.72
CA VAL A 234 -19.10 6.94 -31.72
C VAL A 234 -18.02 7.95 -31.39
N ALA A 235 -18.37 9.04 -30.70
CA ALA A 235 -17.43 10.11 -30.38
C ALA A 235 -16.28 9.65 -29.47
N CYS A 236 -16.55 8.67 -28.59
CA CYS A 236 -15.54 8.11 -27.69
C CYS A 236 -15.08 6.71 -28.14
N HIS A 237 -15.99 5.88 -28.64
CA HIS A 237 -15.70 4.48 -28.97
C HIS A 237 -15.34 4.25 -30.45
N GLY A 238 -15.45 5.28 -31.29
CA GLY A 238 -15.20 5.18 -32.73
C GLY A 238 -16.29 4.44 -33.51
N PRO A 239 -16.32 4.57 -34.84
CA PRO A 239 -17.40 4.01 -35.68
C PRO A 239 -17.40 2.48 -35.73
N GLN A 240 -16.26 1.85 -35.47
CA GLN A 240 -16.13 0.39 -35.37
C GLN A 240 -16.12 -0.10 -33.91
N GLY A 241 -16.35 0.77 -32.93
CA GLY A 241 -16.33 0.38 -31.52
C GLY A 241 -14.94 0.10 -30.94
N LYS A 242 -13.85 0.39 -31.66
CA LYS A 242 -12.47 0.09 -31.22
C LYS A 242 -11.95 0.92 -30.05
N GLY A 243 -12.73 1.88 -29.56
CA GLY A 243 -12.28 2.76 -28.49
C GLY A 243 -11.32 3.85 -28.97
N THR A 244 -10.98 4.74 -28.04
CA THR A 244 -9.97 5.77 -28.25
C THR A 244 -9.07 5.87 -27.00
N PRO A 245 -7.76 5.58 -27.12
CA PRO A 245 -6.82 5.65 -26.00
C PRO A 245 -6.81 7.03 -25.31
N ALA A 246 -6.98 8.11 -26.08
CA ALA A 246 -7.03 9.48 -25.57
C ALA A 246 -8.13 9.71 -24.52
N MET A 247 -9.24 8.97 -24.60
CA MET A 247 -10.37 9.06 -23.66
C MET A 247 -10.41 7.90 -22.66
N GLY A 248 -9.50 6.93 -22.75
CA GLY A 248 -9.59 5.69 -21.97
C GLY A 248 -10.79 4.81 -22.36
N ALA A 249 -11.39 5.08 -23.52
CA ALA A 249 -12.55 4.38 -24.03
C ALA A 249 -12.10 3.02 -24.58
N PRO A 250 -12.61 1.89 -24.03
CA PRO A 250 -12.16 0.55 -24.38
C PRO A 250 -12.64 0.14 -25.77
N ASP A 251 -11.93 -0.82 -26.34
CA ASP A 251 -12.36 -1.58 -27.51
C ASP A 251 -13.57 -2.44 -27.14
N LEU A 252 -14.73 -2.12 -27.71
CA LEU A 252 -16.00 -2.80 -27.49
C LEU A 252 -16.14 -4.11 -28.29
N THR A 253 -15.19 -4.42 -29.17
CA THR A 253 -15.14 -5.66 -29.93
C THR A 253 -14.43 -6.78 -29.18
N HIS A 254 -13.76 -6.45 -28.06
CA HIS A 254 -12.99 -7.37 -27.21
C HIS A 254 -13.65 -7.53 -25.83
N PRO A 255 -14.76 -8.27 -25.70
CA PRO A 255 -15.52 -8.38 -24.45
C PRO A 255 -14.73 -9.00 -23.28
N GLN A 256 -13.69 -9.78 -23.56
CA GLN A 256 -12.81 -10.36 -22.54
C GLN A 256 -12.06 -9.30 -21.73
N ALA A 257 -11.84 -8.11 -22.31
CA ALA A 257 -11.17 -6.99 -21.66
C ALA A 257 -12.13 -6.08 -20.86
N PHE A 258 -13.43 -6.42 -20.81
CA PHE A 258 -14.41 -5.60 -20.12
C PHE A 258 -14.28 -5.76 -18.61
N ILE A 259 -13.83 -4.69 -17.96
CA ILE A 259 -13.71 -4.65 -16.49
C ILE A 259 -15.06 -4.60 -15.77
N TYR A 260 -16.15 -4.20 -16.44
CA TYR A 260 -17.48 -4.09 -15.81
C TYR A 260 -18.44 -5.23 -16.18
N GLY A 261 -17.88 -6.33 -16.71
CA GLY A 261 -18.63 -7.47 -17.20
C GLY A 261 -19.22 -7.23 -18.59
N SER A 262 -19.61 -8.32 -19.23
CA SER A 262 -20.00 -8.34 -20.64
C SER A 262 -21.40 -8.92 -20.88
N SER A 263 -22.14 -9.31 -19.84
CA SER A 263 -23.53 -9.76 -20.04
C SER A 263 -24.42 -8.61 -20.52
N TYR A 264 -25.51 -8.94 -21.22
CA TYR A 264 -26.48 -7.95 -21.68
C TYR A 264 -26.93 -6.99 -20.56
N ALA A 265 -27.25 -7.52 -19.38
CA ALA A 265 -27.63 -6.72 -18.22
C ALA A 265 -26.49 -5.85 -17.68
N GLN A 266 -25.24 -6.31 -17.71
CA GLN A 266 -24.07 -5.53 -17.29
C GLN A 266 -23.76 -4.39 -18.26
N LEU A 267 -23.96 -4.62 -19.57
CA LEU A 267 -23.87 -3.58 -20.60
C LEU A 267 -24.96 -2.53 -20.38
N GLN A 268 -26.21 -2.96 -20.19
CA GLN A 268 -27.32 -2.05 -19.86
C GLN A 268 -27.00 -1.20 -18.62
N GLN A 269 -26.51 -1.82 -17.53
CA GLN A 269 -26.14 -1.09 -16.31
C GLN A 269 -25.06 -0.04 -16.57
N THR A 270 -24.05 -0.39 -17.36
CA THR A 270 -22.92 0.49 -17.71
C THR A 270 -23.37 1.66 -18.58
N ILE A 271 -24.25 1.42 -19.56
CA ILE A 271 -24.81 2.48 -20.41
C ILE A 271 -25.80 3.36 -19.63
N ARG A 272 -26.66 2.74 -18.82
CA ARG A 272 -27.70 3.42 -18.03
C ARG A 272 -27.10 4.43 -17.06
N TYR A 273 -26.16 4.00 -16.22
CA TYR A 273 -25.64 4.81 -15.12
C TYR A 273 -24.23 5.34 -15.33
N GLY A 274 -23.57 4.98 -16.43
CA GLY A 274 -22.20 5.38 -16.69
C GLY A 274 -21.18 4.69 -15.78
N ARG A 275 -19.92 5.10 -15.90
CA ARG A 275 -18.77 4.58 -15.16
C ARG A 275 -17.75 5.69 -14.90
N GLN A 276 -17.11 5.64 -13.73
CA GLN A 276 -16.08 6.59 -13.31
C GLN A 276 -14.87 5.83 -12.72
N GLY A 277 -14.17 5.08 -13.56
CA GLY A 277 -13.00 4.30 -13.14
C GLY A 277 -11.85 5.23 -12.75
N GLN A 278 -11.11 4.87 -11.70
CA GLN A 278 -9.95 5.63 -11.25
C GLN A 278 -8.74 4.72 -11.07
N MET A 279 -7.62 5.12 -11.67
CA MET A 279 -6.30 4.64 -11.36
C MET A 279 -5.59 5.77 -10.59
N PRO A 280 -5.31 5.62 -9.29
CA PRO A 280 -4.70 6.67 -8.49
C PRO A 280 -3.26 6.97 -8.92
N ALA A 281 -2.90 8.25 -9.01
CA ALA A 281 -1.55 8.69 -9.30
C ALA A 281 -0.55 8.15 -8.26
N GLN A 282 0.55 7.57 -8.73
CA GLN A 282 1.59 6.99 -7.87
C GLN A 282 2.80 7.92 -7.68
N GLN A 283 2.84 9.07 -8.36
CA GLN A 283 3.96 10.01 -8.31
C GLN A 283 4.36 10.40 -6.88
N ASP A 284 3.40 10.80 -6.05
CA ASP A 284 3.67 11.28 -4.69
C ASP A 284 3.98 10.15 -3.69
N ILE A 285 3.61 8.92 -4.03
CA ILE A 285 3.76 7.74 -3.16
C ILE A 285 5.07 7.01 -3.46
N GLN A 286 5.35 6.81 -4.74
CA GLN A 286 6.45 5.96 -5.20
C GLN A 286 7.63 6.76 -5.76
N GLY A 287 7.40 7.96 -6.26
CA GLY A 287 8.40 8.74 -6.99
C GLY A 287 8.72 8.16 -8.37
N ASN A 288 9.52 8.90 -9.16
CA ASN A 288 9.81 8.55 -10.56
C ASN A 288 10.49 7.18 -10.70
N ASP A 289 11.49 6.87 -9.88
CA ASP A 289 12.33 5.68 -10.07
C ASP A 289 11.56 4.38 -9.87
N LYS A 290 10.73 4.31 -8.84
CA LYS A 290 9.86 3.15 -8.58
C LYS A 290 8.74 3.05 -9.60
N VAL A 291 8.15 4.18 -10.02
CA VAL A 291 7.15 4.20 -11.10
C VAL A 291 7.74 3.70 -12.41
N HIS A 292 8.98 4.07 -12.71
CA HIS A 292 9.67 3.61 -13.92
C HIS A 292 9.89 2.08 -13.91
N LEU A 293 10.31 1.52 -12.77
CA LEU A 293 10.40 0.06 -12.59
C LEU A 293 9.04 -0.64 -12.66
N LEU A 294 8.00 -0.04 -12.10
CA LEU A 294 6.62 -0.55 -12.19
C LEU A 294 6.12 -0.54 -13.64
N ALA A 295 6.38 0.52 -14.39
CA ALA A 295 6.03 0.62 -15.80
C ALA A 295 6.74 -0.45 -16.63
N ALA A 296 8.03 -0.68 -16.39
CA ALA A 296 8.80 -1.73 -17.04
C ALA A 296 8.27 -3.13 -16.71
N TYR A 297 7.93 -3.39 -15.44
CA TYR A 297 7.33 -4.64 -15.03
C TYR A 297 5.96 -4.86 -15.70
N VAL A 298 5.06 -3.87 -15.62
CA VAL A 298 3.73 -3.96 -16.25
C VAL A 298 3.84 -4.15 -17.75
N TYR A 299 4.74 -3.42 -18.42
CA TYR A 299 5.00 -3.60 -19.84
C TYR A 299 5.45 -5.03 -20.15
N SER A 300 6.36 -5.60 -19.35
CA SER A 300 6.87 -6.98 -19.53
C SER A 300 5.79 -8.06 -19.46
N LEU A 301 4.69 -7.83 -18.71
CA LEU A 301 3.63 -8.82 -18.50
C LEU A 301 2.87 -9.18 -19.78
N SER A 302 2.84 -8.26 -20.75
CA SER A 302 2.14 -8.43 -22.03
C SER A 302 3.09 -8.80 -23.18
N GLN A 303 4.40 -8.90 -22.93
CA GLN A 303 5.37 -9.25 -23.97
C GLN A 303 5.52 -10.77 -24.11
N PRO A 304 5.69 -11.30 -25.34
CA PRO A 304 6.02 -12.71 -25.55
C PRO A 304 7.31 -13.10 -24.81
N ALA A 305 7.30 -14.26 -24.15
CA ALA A 305 8.41 -14.76 -23.32
C ALA A 305 9.75 -14.99 -24.08
N GLU A 306 9.77 -14.87 -25.41
CA GLU A 306 10.96 -15.09 -26.23
C GLU A 306 12.10 -14.07 -26.00
N ASN A 307 11.82 -12.92 -25.38
CA ASN A 307 12.81 -11.87 -25.16
C ASN A 307 13.58 -11.93 -23.84
N VAL A 308 13.34 -12.94 -22.98
CA VAL A 308 14.03 -13.06 -21.67
C VAL A 308 15.19 -14.07 -21.69
N THR A 309 15.37 -14.82 -22.80
CA THR A 309 16.41 -15.85 -22.94
C THR A 309 17.26 -15.70 -24.19
N ALA A 310 17.62 -14.47 -24.58
CA ALA A 310 18.55 -14.23 -25.68
C ALA A 310 19.83 -13.51 -25.21
N LYS A 311 20.84 -14.36 -24.94
CA LYS A 311 22.28 -14.10 -24.65
C LYS A 311 22.69 -13.61 -23.27
#